data_AF-A0A1M5S6L1-F1
#
_entry.id   AF-A0A1M5S6L1-F1
#
_cell.length_a   1.000
_cell.length_b   1.000
_cell.length_c   1.000
_cell.angle_alpha   90.00
_cell.angle_beta   90.00
_cell.angle_gamma   90.00
#
_symmetry.space_group_name_H-M   'P 1'
#
loop_
_entity.id
_entity.type
_entity.pdbx_description
1 polymer ?
#
loop_
_entity_poly.entity_id
_entity_poly.type
_entity_poly.pdbx_seq_one_letter_code
_entity_poly.pdbx_strand_id
1 'polypeptide(L)'
;MYNMEQLYSFGEVNRDPRTRVISVGNMALISKDNINFNKEKPVKESKWFWVEKKLIAIQNHEKYNLNKYLLKFISEDGEIEVKYEISEKIENSILRRKEQSYKLVETTNKDLAFDHYKIIDYAIDRVRNKIEYTPIALNLLPRLFTVKELQYVYEAIMGREILNFRRKMDDMIIETDEKIEGKPFRPAKIFKFNEKWEHNF
;
A
#
# COMPACT_ATOMS: atom_id res chain seq x y z
N MET A 1 7.44 -16.89 7.90
CA MET A 1 8.18 -15.75 8.48
C MET A 1 7.57 -14.49 7.90
N TYR A 2 6.95 -13.62 8.71
CA TYR A 2 6.34 -12.40 8.20
C TYR A 2 7.44 -11.42 7.79
N ASN A 3 7.43 -10.96 6.54
CA ASN A 3 8.42 -10.01 6.06
C ASN A 3 8.03 -8.61 6.55
N MET A 4 8.72 -8.13 7.58
CA MET A 4 8.59 -6.78 8.11
C MET A 4 9.77 -5.95 7.61
N GLU A 5 9.47 -4.77 7.09
CA GLU A 5 10.45 -3.83 6.58
C GLU A 5 10.36 -2.52 7.35
N GLN A 6 11.52 -2.01 7.77
CA GLN A 6 11.62 -0.67 8.32
C GLN A 6 11.37 0.36 7.21
N LEU A 7 10.44 1.28 7.45
CA LEU A 7 10.10 2.38 6.55
C LEU A 7 11.06 3.55 6.72
N TYR A 8 10.98 4.20 7.88
CA TYR A 8 11.67 5.46 8.16
C TYR A 8 11.64 5.76 9.66
N SER A 9 12.49 6.69 10.11
CA SER A 9 12.48 7.24 11.47
C SER A 9 11.79 8.59 11.48
N PHE A 10 10.60 8.66 12.08
CA PHE A 10 9.79 9.86 12.19
C PHE A 10 10.14 10.62 13.47
N GLY A 11 10.82 11.75 13.34
CA GLY A 11 11.43 12.49 14.46
C GLY A 11 11.13 13.98 14.51
N GLU A 12 10.08 14.43 13.79
CA GLU A 12 9.60 15.82 13.80
C GLU A 12 9.41 16.33 15.23
N VAL A 13 9.86 17.55 15.52
CA VAL A 13 9.93 18.07 16.91
C VAL A 13 8.56 18.09 17.59
N ASN A 14 7.51 18.42 16.84
CA ASN A 14 6.15 18.61 17.35
C ASN A 14 5.22 17.43 17.03
N ARG A 15 5.75 16.24 16.71
CA ARG A 15 4.90 15.10 16.34
C ARG A 15 4.07 14.55 17.50
N ASP A 16 4.63 14.60 18.71
CA ASP A 16 3.89 14.35 19.94
C ASP A 16 3.95 15.64 20.77
N PRO A 17 2.80 16.26 21.09
CA PRO A 17 2.78 17.54 21.80
C PRO A 17 3.24 17.42 23.26
N ARG A 18 3.36 16.20 23.80
CA ARG A 18 3.64 15.97 25.22
C ARG A 18 5.13 15.87 25.52
N THR A 19 5.92 15.31 24.61
CA THR A 19 7.36 15.08 24.80
C THR A 19 8.07 14.81 23.47
N ARG A 20 9.40 14.84 23.47
CA ARG A 20 10.18 14.45 22.29
C ARG A 20 10.07 12.95 22.06
N VAL A 21 9.37 12.55 21.00
CA VAL A 21 9.24 11.15 20.58
C VAL A 21 9.86 10.98 19.20
N ILE A 22 10.69 9.96 19.03
CA ILE A 22 11.15 9.48 17.72
C ILE A 22 10.53 8.09 17.52
N SER A 23 9.83 7.89 16.41
CA SER A 23 9.19 6.62 16.09
C SER A 23 9.85 5.98 14.88
N VAL A 24 10.18 4.70 14.97
CA VAL A 24 10.66 3.90 13.83
C VAL A 24 9.44 3.20 13.23
N GLY A 25 9.01 3.64 12.04
CA GLY A 25 7.90 3.03 11.33
C GLY A 25 8.34 1.74 10.65
N ASN A 26 7.50 0.70 10.74
CA ASN A 26 7.69 -0.56 10.04
C ASN A 26 6.41 -0.89 9.26
N MET A 27 6.55 -1.56 8.12
CA MET A 27 5.44 -2.14 7.39
C MET A 27 5.59 -3.66 7.28
N ALA A 28 4.48 -4.37 7.21
CA ALA A 28 4.46 -5.78 6.88
C ALA A 28 3.34 -6.03 5.86
N LEU A 29 3.62 -6.88 4.89
CA LEU A 29 2.66 -7.31 3.88
C LEU A 29 2.23 -8.73 4.19
N ILE A 30 0.98 -8.90 4.64
CA ILE A 30 0.49 -10.16 5.20
C ILE A 30 -0.93 -10.43 4.68
N SER A 31 -1.19 -11.66 4.23
CA SER A 31 -2.57 -12.09 3.93
C SER A 31 -3.44 -12.01 5.18
N LYS A 32 -4.66 -11.46 5.03
CA LYS A 32 -5.64 -11.36 6.11
C LYS A 32 -5.92 -12.71 6.78
N ASP A 33 -5.92 -13.79 6.01
CA ASP A 33 -6.18 -15.16 6.49
C ASP A 33 -5.09 -15.67 7.45
N ASN A 34 -3.89 -15.09 7.40
CA ASN A 34 -2.78 -15.45 8.28
C ASN A 34 -2.79 -14.67 9.61
N ILE A 35 -3.72 -13.72 9.78
CA ILE A 35 -3.79 -12.88 10.98
C ILE A 35 -4.88 -13.41 11.92
N ASN A 36 -4.45 -14.20 12.90
CA ASN A 36 -5.29 -14.61 14.00
C ASN A 36 -5.27 -13.53 15.09
N PHE A 37 -6.38 -12.79 15.23
CA PHE A 37 -6.60 -12.00 16.44
C PHE A 37 -6.73 -12.97 17.61
N ASN A 38 -5.72 -13.05 18.46
CA ASN A 38 -5.74 -13.95 19.60
C ASN A 38 -6.90 -13.55 20.52
N LYS A 39 -7.93 -14.41 20.63
CA LYS A 39 -9.11 -14.18 21.49
C LYS A 39 -8.75 -14.07 22.97
N GLU A 40 -7.57 -14.57 23.38
CA GLU A 40 -7.14 -14.63 24.77
C GLU A 40 -6.56 -13.30 25.32
N LYS A 41 -6.17 -12.38 24.44
CA LYS A 41 -5.80 -11.01 24.80
C LYS A 41 -6.49 -10.07 23.82
N PRO A 42 -7.66 -9.52 24.16
CA PRO A 42 -8.33 -8.56 23.29
C PRO A 42 -7.38 -7.40 23.04
N VAL A 43 -6.87 -7.31 21.81
CA VAL A 43 -6.23 -6.09 21.33
C VAL A 43 -7.28 -5.01 21.44
N LYS A 44 -6.98 -3.93 22.16
CA LYS A 44 -7.86 -2.75 22.26
C LYS A 44 -8.41 -2.43 20.87
N GLU A 45 -9.74 -2.42 20.72
CA GLU A 45 -10.53 -1.99 19.56
C GLU A 45 -9.76 -1.88 18.22
N SER A 46 -9.31 -3.02 17.66
CA SER A 46 -8.69 -3.05 16.34
C SER A 46 -9.71 -3.38 15.25
N LYS A 47 -9.76 -2.57 14.19
CA LYS A 47 -10.58 -2.82 13.00
C LYS A 47 -9.70 -2.86 11.75
N TRP A 48 -10.15 -3.60 10.74
CA TRP A 48 -9.58 -3.53 9.39
C TRP A 48 -10.11 -2.28 8.67
N PHE A 49 -9.25 -1.66 7.87
CA PHE A 49 -9.60 -0.48 7.07
C PHE A 49 -9.23 -0.70 5.60
N TRP A 50 -10.17 -0.38 4.73
CA TRP A 50 -9.89 -0.08 3.33
C TRP A 50 -9.11 1.23 3.26
N VAL A 51 -7.97 1.22 2.58
CA VAL A 51 -7.11 2.40 2.43
C VAL A 51 -6.95 2.73 0.95
N GLU A 52 -7.27 3.96 0.58
CA GLU A 52 -7.14 4.46 -0.79
C GLU A 52 -6.37 5.79 -0.79
N LYS A 53 -5.28 5.86 -1.58
CA LYS A 53 -4.61 7.12 -1.92
C LYS A 53 -4.82 7.41 -3.40
N LYS A 54 -5.63 8.43 -3.71
CA LYS A 54 -6.02 8.80 -5.07
C LYS A 54 -5.54 10.20 -5.43
N LEU A 55 -4.92 10.36 -6.59
CA LEU A 55 -4.59 11.68 -7.15
C LEU A 55 -5.89 12.38 -7.57
N ILE A 56 -6.15 13.58 -7.03
CA ILE A 56 -7.38 14.34 -7.27
C ILE A 56 -7.14 15.62 -8.09
N ALA A 57 -5.92 16.16 -8.08
CA ALA A 57 -5.56 17.29 -8.92
C ALA A 57 -4.06 17.32 -9.21
N ILE A 58 -3.70 17.81 -10.40
CA ILE A 58 -2.34 18.20 -10.78
C ILE A 58 -2.42 19.65 -11.21
N GLN A 59 -1.54 20.48 -10.67
CA GLN A 59 -1.40 21.88 -11.06
C GLN A 59 0.07 22.14 -11.38
N ASN A 60 0.34 22.54 -12.63
CA ASN A 60 1.69 22.87 -13.06
C ASN A 60 1.87 24.39 -12.98
N HIS A 61 2.87 24.82 -12.23
CA HIS A 61 3.30 26.21 -12.17
C HIS A 61 4.70 26.32 -12.77
N GLU A 62 5.11 27.52 -13.17
CA GLU A 62 6.42 27.74 -13.78
C GLU A 62 7.56 27.18 -12.91
N LYS A 63 7.49 27.39 -11.59
CA LYS A 63 8.55 27.03 -10.64
C LYS A 63 8.33 25.70 -9.90
N TYR A 64 7.12 25.15 -9.91
CA TYR A 64 6.81 23.93 -9.15
C TYR A 64 5.58 23.24 -9.72
N ASN A 65 5.47 21.94 -9.45
CA ASN A 65 4.23 21.19 -9.66
C ASN A 65 3.57 20.93 -8.30
N LEU A 66 2.25 21.01 -8.26
CA LEU A 66 1.44 20.72 -7.09
C LEU A 66 0.53 19.52 -7.40
N ASN A 67 0.78 18.42 -6.72
CA ASN A 67 -0.07 17.24 -6.77
C ASN A 67 -0.94 17.21 -5.52
N LYS A 68 -2.24 17.04 -5.69
CA LYS A 68 -3.17 16.82 -4.58
C LYS A 68 -3.68 15.40 -4.58
N TYR A 69 -3.67 14.76 -3.42
CA TYR A 69 -4.21 13.43 -3.22
C TYR A 69 -5.26 13.43 -2.13
N LEU A 70 -6.25 12.54 -2.28
CA LEU A 70 -7.14 12.15 -1.20
C LEU A 70 -6.64 10.83 -0.63
N LEU A 71 -6.27 10.82 0.65
CA LEU A 71 -6.01 9.62 1.42
C LEU A 71 -7.23 9.30 2.27
N LYS A 72 -7.87 8.17 1.98
CA LYS A 72 -9.14 7.74 2.55
C LYS A 72 -8.96 6.42 3.29
N PHE A 73 -9.56 6.34 4.47
CA PHE A 73 -9.66 5.15 5.31
C PHE A 73 -11.14 4.87 5.58
N ILE A 74 -11.60 3.65 5.35
CA ILE A 74 -12.96 3.21 5.68
C ILE A 74 -12.88 1.90 6.44
N SER A 75 -13.44 1.82 7.63
CA SER A 75 -13.49 0.54 8.35
C SER A 75 -14.33 -0.48 7.58
N GLU A 76 -14.05 -1.77 7.75
CA GLU A 76 -14.79 -2.83 7.03
C GLU A 76 -16.30 -2.84 7.33
N ASP A 77 -16.70 -2.40 8.52
CA ASP A 77 -18.11 -2.20 8.90
C ASP A 77 -18.72 -0.89 8.39
N GLY A 78 -17.91 -0.01 7.80
CA GLY A 78 -18.33 1.29 7.27
C GLY A 78 -18.60 2.37 8.34
N GLU A 79 -18.42 2.06 9.62
CA GLU A 79 -18.74 2.99 10.72
C GLU A 79 -17.74 4.13 10.85
N ILE A 80 -16.48 3.92 10.44
CA ILE A 80 -15.40 4.89 10.57
C ILE A 80 -14.94 5.28 9.18
N GLU A 81 -14.96 6.58 8.90
CA GLU A 81 -14.43 7.15 7.68
C GLU A 81 -13.44 8.28 8.04
N VAL A 82 -12.19 8.12 7.63
CA VAL A 82 -11.13 9.12 7.82
C VAL A 82 -10.57 9.59 6.48
N LYS A 83 -10.46 10.90 6.27
CA LYS A 83 -9.99 11.49 5.01
C LYS A 83 -8.98 12.60 5.25
N TYR A 84 -7.86 12.55 4.53
CA TYR A 84 -6.86 13.61 4.47
C TYR A 84 -6.65 14.07 3.03
N GLU A 85 -6.64 15.38 2.81
CA GLU A 85 -6.07 15.98 1.60
C GLU A 85 -4.56 16.11 1.80
N ILE A 86 -3.79 15.54 0.88
CA ILE A 86 -2.34 15.63 0.82
C ILE A 86 -1.99 16.58 -0.31
N SER A 87 -1.17 17.58 -0.05
CA SER A 87 -0.61 18.46 -1.07
C SER A 87 0.89 18.23 -1.15
N GLU A 88 1.38 17.82 -2.32
CA GLU A 88 2.80 17.66 -2.62
C GLU A 88 3.25 18.76 -3.57
N LYS A 89 4.06 19.69 -3.08
CA LYS A 89 4.70 20.71 -3.88
C LYS A 89 6.11 20.26 -4.25
N ILE A 90 6.37 20.11 -5.54
CA ILE A 90 7.63 19.61 -6.09
C ILE A 90 8.26 20.74 -6.89
N GLU A 91 9.42 21.23 -6.46
CA GLU A 91 10.13 22.30 -7.16
C GLU A 91 10.70 21.83 -8.51
N ASN A 92 10.57 22.67 -9.53
CA ASN A 92 11.15 22.49 -10.85
C ASN A 92 12.62 23.00 -10.88
N SER A 93 13.40 22.61 -9.88
CA SER A 93 14.80 22.99 -9.73
C SER A 93 15.73 21.77 -9.87
N ILE A 94 17.02 22.02 -10.07
CA ILE A 94 18.05 20.97 -10.14
C ILE A 94 18.04 20.13 -8.85
N LEU A 95 17.83 20.79 -7.71
CA LEU A 95 17.67 20.16 -6.40
C LEU A 95 16.17 19.99 -6.10
N ARG A 96 15.54 18.98 -6.71
CA ARG A 96 14.12 18.69 -6.52
C ARG A 96 13.77 18.58 -5.03
N ARG A 97 13.16 19.63 -4.49
CA ARG A 97 12.62 19.66 -3.13
C ARG A 97 11.14 19.30 -3.19
N LYS A 98 10.74 18.33 -2.35
CA LYS A 98 9.34 17.95 -2.15
C LYS A 98 8.89 18.47 -0.78
N GLU A 99 7.88 19.33 -0.77
CA GLU A 99 7.20 19.75 0.45
C GLU A 99 5.82 19.10 0.49
N GLN A 100 5.49 18.46 1.61
CA GLN A 100 4.20 17.78 1.80
C GLN A 100 3.44 18.42 2.96
N SER A 101 2.16 18.69 2.73
CA SER A 101 1.22 19.10 3.77
C SER A 101 -0.02 18.23 3.77
N TYR A 102 -0.67 18.16 4.93
CA TYR A 102 -1.80 17.28 5.18
C TYR A 102 -2.90 18.10 5.84
N LYS A 103 -4.12 17.99 5.33
CA LYS A 103 -5.32 18.63 5.89
C LYS A 103 -6.39 17.57 6.13
N LEU A 104 -6.88 17.48 7.36
CA LEU A 104 -8.04 16.65 7.66
C LEU A 104 -9.27 17.19 6.93
N VAL A 105 -10.03 16.31 6.26
CA VAL A 105 -11.24 16.70 5.52
C VAL A 105 -12.42 16.76 6.48
N GLU A 106 -13.21 17.84 6.42
CA GLU A 106 -14.31 18.12 7.37
C GLU A 106 -15.40 17.05 7.43
N THR A 107 -15.60 16.27 6.38
CA THR A 107 -16.61 15.18 6.32
C THR A 107 -16.17 13.89 7.03
N THR A 108 -15.01 13.88 7.67
CA THR A 108 -14.51 12.76 8.46
C THR A 108 -15.26 12.62 9.79
N ASN A 109 -15.36 11.41 10.34
CA ASN A 109 -15.96 11.19 11.68
C ASN A 109 -14.94 10.83 12.77
N LYS A 110 -13.68 10.61 12.37
CA LYS A 110 -12.53 10.35 13.24
C LYS A 110 -11.28 11.01 12.64
N ASP A 111 -10.20 11.01 13.40
CA ASP A 111 -8.86 11.36 12.96
C ASP A 111 -7.86 10.27 13.35
N LEU A 112 -6.70 10.27 12.69
CA LEU A 112 -5.57 9.43 13.08
C LEU A 112 -4.73 10.16 14.13
N ALA A 113 -4.25 9.41 15.12
CA ALA A 113 -3.42 9.96 16.17
C ALA A 113 -2.11 10.56 15.63
N PHE A 114 -1.67 11.67 16.24
CA PHE A 114 -0.39 12.33 15.97
C PHE A 114 -0.17 12.59 14.48
N ASP A 115 0.93 12.08 13.92
CA ASP A 115 1.31 12.15 12.52
C ASP A 115 1.18 10.78 11.81
N HIS A 116 0.35 9.87 12.32
CA HIS A 116 0.25 8.50 11.77
C HIS A 116 -0.20 8.48 10.30
N TYR A 117 -0.98 9.47 9.86
CA TYR A 117 -1.33 9.64 8.46
C TYR A 117 -0.09 9.79 7.55
N LYS A 118 1.00 10.41 8.04
CA LYS A 118 2.27 10.52 7.30
C LYS A 118 2.96 9.16 7.17
N ILE A 119 2.93 8.36 8.24
CA ILE A 119 3.53 7.03 8.26
C ILE A 119 2.85 6.13 7.23
N ILE A 120 1.51 6.15 7.19
CA ILE A 120 0.72 5.35 6.26
C ILE A 120 0.89 5.87 4.82
N ASP A 121 0.84 7.18 4.60
CA ASP A 121 1.11 7.79 3.29
C ASP A 121 2.48 7.35 2.73
N TYR A 122 3.51 7.41 3.56
CA TYR A 122 4.85 6.95 3.21
C TYR A 122 4.89 5.44 2.93
N ALA A 123 4.20 4.63 3.74
CA ALA A 123 4.12 3.19 3.54
C ALA A 123 3.47 2.82 2.20
N ILE A 124 2.40 3.53 1.82
CA ILE A 124 1.70 3.35 0.53
C ILE A 124 2.64 3.67 -0.63
N ASP A 125 3.33 4.81 -0.60
CA ASP A 125 4.28 5.17 -1.64
C ASP A 125 5.45 4.18 -1.72
N ARG A 126 5.94 3.75 -0.55
CA ARG A 126 7.02 2.77 -0.46
C ARG A 126 6.63 1.44 -1.09
N VAL A 127 5.47 0.89 -0.75
CA VAL A 127 5.02 -0.40 -1.30
C VAL A 127 4.72 -0.29 -2.79
N ARG A 128 4.10 0.80 -3.25
CA ARG A 128 3.84 1.06 -4.68
C ARG A 128 5.13 1.07 -5.49
N ASN A 129 6.13 1.82 -5.04
CA ASN A 129 7.43 1.83 -5.71
C ASN A 129 8.06 0.44 -5.69
N LYS A 130 8.00 -0.27 -4.56
CA LYS A 130 8.67 -1.56 -4.39
C LYS A 130 8.06 -2.68 -5.24
N ILE A 131 6.75 -2.70 -5.46
CA ILE A 131 6.12 -3.73 -6.30
C ILE A 131 6.43 -3.56 -7.79
N GLU A 132 6.91 -2.40 -8.24
CA GLU A 132 7.32 -2.19 -9.63
C GLU A 132 8.58 -3.00 -9.98
N TYR A 133 9.45 -3.26 -8.99
CA TYR A 133 10.75 -3.90 -9.22
C TYR A 133 11.04 -5.10 -8.32
N THR A 134 10.11 -5.52 -7.46
CA THR A 134 10.27 -6.69 -6.59
C THR A 134 9.03 -7.59 -6.60
N PRO A 135 9.18 -8.89 -6.30
CA PRO A 135 8.07 -9.83 -6.24
C PRO A 135 7.28 -9.73 -4.91
N ILE A 136 7.39 -8.62 -4.15
CA ILE A 136 6.84 -8.52 -2.80
C ILE A 136 5.33 -8.76 -2.75
N ALA A 137 4.60 -8.41 -3.82
CA ALA A 137 3.16 -8.66 -3.95
C ALA A 137 2.78 -10.16 -3.87
N LEU A 138 3.70 -11.08 -4.22
CA LEU A 138 3.46 -12.52 -4.16
C LEU A 138 3.27 -13.02 -2.73
N ASN A 139 3.77 -12.30 -1.73
CA ASN A 139 3.54 -12.64 -0.31
C ASN A 139 2.06 -12.54 0.11
N LEU A 140 1.22 -11.86 -0.70
CA LEU A 140 -0.22 -11.77 -0.48
C LEU A 140 -1.00 -12.90 -1.15
N LEU A 141 -0.35 -13.71 -1.99
CA LEU A 141 -0.99 -14.75 -2.77
C LEU A 141 -0.66 -16.14 -2.21
N PRO A 142 -1.55 -17.13 -2.41
CA PRO A 142 -1.19 -18.53 -2.21
C PRO A 142 -0.05 -18.94 -3.15
N ARG A 143 0.57 -20.09 -2.91
CA ARG A 143 1.63 -20.65 -3.79
C ARG A 143 1.19 -20.78 -5.25
N LEU A 144 -0.08 -21.12 -5.46
CA LEU A 144 -0.70 -21.31 -6.77
C LEU A 144 -1.79 -20.27 -6.97
N PHE A 145 -1.69 -19.49 -8.04
CA PHE A 145 -2.62 -18.38 -8.32
C PHE A 145 -2.89 -18.25 -9.81
N THR A 146 -3.95 -17.54 -10.14
CA THR A 146 -4.27 -17.11 -11.51
C THR A 146 -3.64 -15.75 -11.80
N VAL A 147 -3.38 -15.45 -13.08
CA VAL A 147 -2.94 -14.10 -13.51
C VAL A 147 -3.90 -13.02 -13.02
N LYS A 148 -5.21 -13.33 -12.97
CA LYS A 148 -6.25 -12.41 -12.53
C LYS A 148 -6.15 -12.07 -11.04
N GLU A 149 -5.91 -13.07 -10.20
CA GLU A 149 -5.66 -12.86 -8.76
C GLU A 149 -4.41 -12.01 -8.53
N LEU A 150 -3.33 -12.29 -9.27
CA LEU A 150 -2.11 -11.48 -9.22
C LEU A 150 -2.36 -10.03 -9.68
N GLN A 151 -3.10 -9.84 -10.79
CA GLN A 151 -3.47 -8.53 -11.29
C GLN A 151 -4.26 -7.73 -10.25
N TYR A 152 -5.23 -8.35 -9.59
CA TYR A 152 -6.02 -7.67 -8.55
C TYR A 152 -5.19 -7.21 -7.36
N VAL A 153 -4.21 -8.00 -6.93
CA VAL A 153 -3.27 -7.58 -5.87
C VAL A 153 -2.47 -6.35 -6.31
N TYR A 154 -1.91 -6.38 -7.51
CA TYR A 154 -1.13 -5.25 -8.04
C TYR A 154 -1.99 -3.99 -8.21
N GLU A 155 -3.19 -4.11 -8.77
CA GLU A 155 -4.10 -2.98 -8.99
C GLU A 155 -4.60 -2.39 -7.68
N ALA A 156 -4.88 -3.22 -6.67
CA ALA A 156 -5.26 -2.78 -5.33
C ALA A 156 -4.13 -1.97 -4.67
N ILE A 157 -2.87 -2.40 -4.79
CA ILE A 157 -1.72 -1.66 -4.25
C ILE A 157 -1.49 -0.37 -5.04
N MET A 158 -1.53 -0.43 -6.38
CA MET A 158 -1.26 0.73 -7.25
C MET A 158 -2.39 1.76 -7.25
N GLY A 159 -3.62 1.36 -6.90
CA GLY A 159 -4.82 2.22 -6.95
C GLY A 159 -5.26 2.58 -8.37
N ARG A 160 -4.89 1.76 -9.38
CA ARG A 160 -5.25 1.94 -10.79
C ARG A 160 -5.23 0.62 -11.54
N GLU A 161 -5.98 0.54 -12.63
CA GLU A 161 -5.96 -0.59 -13.55
C GLU A 161 -4.60 -0.72 -14.26
N ILE A 162 -4.17 -1.96 -14.50
CA ILE A 162 -2.94 -2.28 -15.21
C ILE A 162 -3.27 -3.07 -16.48
N LEU A 163 -3.26 -2.36 -17.61
CA LEU A 163 -3.43 -2.97 -18.92
C LEU A 163 -2.24 -3.87 -19.30
N ASN A 164 -2.54 -4.93 -20.06
CA ASN A 164 -1.56 -5.92 -20.54
C ASN A 164 -0.76 -6.57 -19.41
N PHE A 165 -1.38 -6.78 -18.24
CA PHE A 165 -0.73 -7.26 -17.02
C PHE A 165 0.08 -8.54 -17.24
N ARG A 166 -0.49 -9.55 -17.90
CA ARG A 166 0.20 -10.83 -18.18
C ARG A 166 1.56 -10.63 -18.84
N ARG A 167 1.63 -9.79 -19.88
CA ARG A 167 2.86 -9.52 -20.61
C ARG A 167 3.91 -8.82 -19.74
N LYS A 168 3.48 -8.01 -18.76
CA LYS A 168 4.40 -7.34 -17.83
C LYS A 168 5.00 -8.28 -16.79
N MET A 169 4.36 -9.41 -16.53
CA MET A 169 4.76 -10.37 -15.51
C MET A 169 5.48 -11.60 -16.09
N ASP A 170 5.71 -11.64 -17.41
CA ASP A 170 5.97 -12.88 -18.17
C ASP A 170 7.12 -13.71 -17.58
N ASP A 171 8.28 -13.11 -17.32
CA ASP A 171 9.42 -13.83 -16.75
C ASP A 171 9.27 -14.12 -15.24
N MET A 172 8.38 -13.40 -14.55
CA MET A 172 8.20 -13.48 -13.10
C MET A 172 7.30 -14.65 -12.70
N ILE A 173 6.43 -15.11 -13.60
CA ILE A 173 5.46 -16.19 -13.33
C ILE A 173 5.55 -17.28 -14.39
N ILE A 174 5.45 -18.55 -13.95
CA ILE A 174 5.48 -19.71 -14.84
C ILE A 174 4.16 -20.47 -14.77
N GLU A 175 3.64 -20.89 -15.92
CA GLU A 175 2.45 -21.75 -16.01
C GLU A 175 2.75 -23.13 -15.41
N THR A 176 1.78 -23.72 -14.75
CA THR A 176 1.92 -25.03 -14.11
C THR A 176 0.66 -25.88 -14.24
N ASP A 177 0.85 -27.19 -14.35
CA ASP A 177 -0.22 -28.20 -14.34
C ASP A 177 -0.67 -28.59 -12.91
N GLU A 178 -0.07 -27.97 -11.88
CA GLU A 178 -0.51 -28.15 -10.48
C GLU A 178 -1.98 -27.71 -10.33
N LYS A 179 -2.79 -28.51 -9.66
CA LYS A 179 -4.23 -28.25 -9.46
C LYS A 179 -4.47 -27.55 -8.12
N ILE A 180 -5.36 -26.57 -8.14
CA ILE A 180 -5.92 -25.98 -6.91
C ILE A 180 -7.11 -26.87 -6.49
N GLU A 181 -6.99 -27.54 -5.34
CA GLU A 181 -8.10 -28.29 -4.76
C GLU A 181 -9.26 -27.34 -4.36
N GLY A 182 -10.51 -27.76 -4.59
CA GLY A 182 -11.70 -27.06 -4.09
C GLY A 182 -12.31 -25.98 -4.99
N LYS A 183 -11.79 -25.70 -6.20
CA LYS A 183 -12.48 -24.80 -7.17
C LYS A 183 -13.40 -25.58 -8.12
N PRO A 184 -14.73 -25.32 -8.19
CA PRO A 184 -15.70 -26.18 -8.87
C PRO A 184 -15.75 -26.06 -10.40
N PHE A 185 -14.89 -25.25 -11.03
CA PHE A 185 -15.04 -24.92 -12.45
C PHE A 185 -13.72 -25.00 -13.20
N ARG A 186 -13.81 -25.34 -14.51
CA ARG A 186 -12.70 -25.49 -15.47
C ARG A 186 -11.55 -24.52 -15.13
N PRO A 187 -10.38 -25.01 -14.71
CA PRO A 187 -9.41 -24.12 -14.08
C PRO A 187 -8.92 -23.10 -15.11
N ALA A 188 -9.00 -21.81 -14.75
CA ALA A 188 -8.14 -20.83 -15.38
C ALA A 188 -6.69 -21.34 -15.29
N LYS A 189 -5.84 -21.03 -16.27
CA LYS A 189 -4.42 -21.39 -16.23
C LYS A 189 -3.83 -20.96 -14.89
N ILE A 190 -3.15 -21.90 -14.22
CA ILE A 190 -2.54 -21.70 -12.91
C ILE A 190 -1.07 -21.37 -13.10
N PHE A 191 -0.58 -20.48 -12.26
CA PHE A 191 0.78 -19.98 -12.27
C PHE A 191 1.39 -20.09 -10.87
N LYS A 192 2.71 -20.09 -10.84
CA LYS A 192 3.52 -19.92 -9.63
C LYS A 192 4.67 -18.96 -9.90
N PHE A 193 5.29 -18.47 -8.83
CA PHE A 193 6.48 -17.64 -8.95
C PHE A 193 7.62 -18.38 -9.66
N ASN A 194 8.33 -17.69 -10.55
CA ASN A 194 9.58 -18.17 -11.11
C ASN A 194 10.73 -17.88 -10.12
N GLU A 195 11.20 -18.91 -9.41
CA GLU A 195 12.31 -18.77 -8.45
C GLU A 195 13.64 -18.33 -9.11
N LYS A 196 13.76 -18.46 -10.43
CA LYS A 196 14.93 -18.00 -11.20
C LYS A 196 14.79 -16.57 -11.72
N TRP A 197 13.70 -15.87 -11.37
CA TRP A 197 13.48 -14.51 -11.84
C TRP A 197 14.46 -13.55 -11.19
N GLU A 198 15.11 -12.73 -12.02
CA GLU A 198 15.95 -11.62 -11.61
C GLU A 198 15.38 -10.33 -12.20
N HIS A 199 15.37 -9.25 -11.39
CA HIS A 199 14.95 -7.95 -11.89
C HIS A 199 16.08 -7.35 -12.73
N ASN A 200 15.88 -7.24 -14.04
CA ASN A 200 16.82 -6.56 -14.92
C ASN A 200 16.72 -5.05 -14.71
N PHE A 201 17.80 -4.44 -14.22
CA PHE A 201 17.95 -2.99 -14.00
C PHE A 201 18.03 -2.19 -15.30
#